data_AF-A0A7K5WBI8-F1
#
_entry.id   AF-A0A7K5WBI8-F1
#
_cell.length_a   1.000
_cell.length_b   1.000
_cell.length_c   1.000
_cell.angle_alpha   90.00
_cell.angle_beta   90.00
_cell.angle_gamma   90.00
#
_symmetry.space_group_name_H-M   'P 1'
#
loop_
_entity.id
_entity.type
_entity.pdbx_description
1 polymer ?
#
loop_
_entity_poly.entity_id
_entity_poly.type
_entity_poly.pdbx_seq_one_letter_code
_entity_poly.pdbx_strand_id
1 'polypeptide(L)'
;STGLDLATSIIVMLLDSSVHLLPTGIFGPPGPQTSALLVGRSSTTLLGLFVLPGVIDSDSVREIKIMAWTPFPPCTVPQGTCIAQLILFSHNSSPPSTECNTRVGGFGSTGIPQILWVQEISNKRPTYKWTLSLQGQQVMLTGILDTGADVSIVS
;
A
#
# COMPACT_ATOMS: atom_id res chain seq x y z
N SER A 1 -3.91 21.67 -14.66
CA SER A 1 -3.64 20.37 -14.01
C SER A 1 -2.23 19.95 -14.42
N THR A 2 -1.40 19.50 -13.47
CA THR A 2 0.02 19.16 -13.72
C THR A 2 0.23 17.64 -13.84
N GLY A 3 -0.70 16.83 -13.35
CA GLY A 3 -0.63 15.36 -13.39
C GLY A 3 -1.56 14.74 -14.42
N LEU A 4 -1.19 13.54 -14.89
CA LEU A 4 -2.03 12.67 -15.71
C LEU A 4 -2.95 11.86 -14.79
N ASP A 5 -4.26 12.01 -14.93
CA ASP A 5 -5.23 11.26 -14.12
C ASP A 5 -5.15 9.75 -14.40
N LEU A 6 -5.22 8.96 -13.34
CA LEU A 6 -5.08 7.50 -13.37
C LEU A 6 -6.34 6.84 -12.79
N ALA A 7 -6.96 5.98 -13.60
CA ALA A 7 -8.21 5.30 -13.29
C ALA A 7 -8.03 3.81 -13.03
N THR A 8 -8.95 3.22 -12.28
CA THR A 8 -9.03 1.77 -12.14
C THR A 8 -9.53 1.10 -13.41
N SER A 9 -8.93 -0.02 -13.81
CA SER A 9 -9.37 -0.77 -15.00
C SER A 9 -10.57 -1.68 -14.76
N ILE A 10 -10.89 -1.97 -13.50
CA ILE A 10 -12.01 -2.80 -13.06
C ILE A 10 -12.70 -2.19 -11.83
N ILE A 11 -13.86 -2.73 -11.46
CA ILE A 11 -14.48 -2.45 -10.16
C ILE A 11 -13.63 -3.11 -9.08
N VAL A 12 -13.27 -2.37 -8.03
CA VAL A 12 -12.50 -2.89 -6.89
C VAL A 12 -13.26 -2.68 -5.59
N MET A 13 -13.28 -3.69 -4.73
CA MET A 13 -13.81 -3.61 -3.37
C MET A 13 -12.68 -3.81 -2.35
N LEU A 14 -12.44 -2.80 -1.51
CA LEU A 14 -11.54 -2.88 -0.38
C LEU A 14 -12.36 -3.33 0.83
N LEU A 15 -12.15 -4.56 1.28
CA LEU A 15 -12.92 -5.19 2.37
C LEU A 15 -12.29 -5.01 3.75
N ASP A 16 -11.04 -4.55 3.80
CA ASP A 16 -10.27 -4.32 5.02
C ASP A 16 -9.46 -3.02 4.89
N SER A 17 -8.73 -2.69 5.96
CA SER A 17 -7.88 -1.49 6.03
C SER A 17 -6.43 -1.74 5.61
N SER A 18 -6.14 -2.89 5.00
CA SER A 18 -4.81 -3.15 4.43
C SER A 18 -4.62 -2.36 3.13
N VAL A 19 -3.38 -2.35 2.63
CA VAL A 19 -3.04 -1.70 1.37
C VAL A 19 -3.36 -2.66 0.21
N HIS A 20 -4.16 -2.19 -0.72
CA HIS A 20 -4.56 -2.92 -1.93
C HIS A 20 -3.87 -2.34 -3.16
N LEU A 21 -3.49 -3.21 -4.10
CA LEU A 21 -2.95 -2.83 -5.40
C LEU A 21 -4.06 -2.85 -6.45
N LEU A 22 -4.59 -1.68 -6.78
CA LEU A 22 -5.69 -1.51 -7.72
C LEU A 22 -5.12 -1.47 -9.15
N PRO A 23 -5.60 -2.32 -10.06
CA PRO A 23 -5.11 -2.37 -11.44
C PRO A 23 -5.61 -1.15 -12.23
N THR A 24 -4.81 -0.72 -13.19
CA THR A 24 -5.10 0.41 -14.09
C THR A 24 -5.13 -0.01 -15.55
N GLY A 25 -4.59 -1.18 -15.88
CA GLY A 25 -4.38 -1.64 -17.25
C GLY A 25 -3.32 -0.85 -18.01
N ILE A 26 -2.63 0.10 -17.37
CA ILE A 26 -1.59 0.93 -17.98
C ILE A 26 -0.22 0.35 -17.60
N PHE A 27 0.61 0.09 -18.61
CA PHE A 27 1.94 -0.47 -18.43
C PHE A 27 3.01 0.61 -18.61
N GLY A 28 4.08 0.51 -17.83
CA GLY A 28 5.21 1.41 -17.95
C GLY A 28 6.07 1.14 -19.20
N PRO A 29 7.03 2.04 -19.46
CA PRO A 29 7.27 3.28 -18.72
C PRO A 29 6.29 4.40 -19.10
N PRO A 30 6.11 5.42 -18.24
CA PRO A 30 5.20 6.55 -18.50
C PRO A 30 5.55 7.33 -19.79
N GLY A 31 6.81 7.26 -20.21
CA GLY A 31 7.31 7.81 -21.47
C GLY A 31 8.81 7.55 -21.62
N PRO A 32 9.41 7.85 -22.78
CA PRO A 32 10.84 7.66 -23.01
C PRO A 32 11.68 8.46 -22.00
N GLN A 33 12.56 7.78 -21.25
CA GLN A 33 13.43 8.39 -20.24
C GLN A 33 12.68 9.21 -19.16
N THR A 34 11.41 8.89 -18.92
CA THR A 34 10.55 9.60 -17.98
C THR A 34 10.18 8.69 -16.83
N SER A 35 10.44 9.15 -15.62
CA SER A 35 9.89 8.56 -14.40
C SER A 35 8.63 9.30 -13.99
N ALA A 36 7.82 8.67 -13.14
CA ALA A 36 6.61 9.30 -12.63
C ALA A 36 6.46 9.10 -11.12
N LEU A 37 5.87 10.10 -10.47
CA LEU A 37 5.39 10.00 -9.10
C LEU A 37 3.88 9.76 -9.14
N LEU A 38 3.46 8.59 -8.67
CA LEU A 38 2.07 8.29 -8.36
C LEU A 38 1.66 9.00 -7.07
N VAL A 39 0.53 9.71 -7.11
CA VAL A 39 -0.04 10.39 -5.94
C VAL A 39 -1.57 10.35 -6.00
N GLY A 40 -2.21 10.33 -4.84
CA GLY A 40 -3.67 10.43 -4.74
C GLY A 40 -4.22 11.77 -5.19
N ARG A 41 -5.46 11.77 -5.68
CA ARG A 41 -6.21 13.00 -5.95
C ARG A 41 -6.81 13.50 -4.63
N SER A 42 -6.87 14.82 -4.46
CA SER A 42 -7.48 15.42 -3.27
C SER A 42 -8.96 15.02 -3.11
N SER A 43 -9.71 14.92 -4.22
CA SER A 43 -11.09 14.45 -4.22
C SER A 43 -11.23 13.02 -3.70
N THR A 44 -10.28 12.15 -4.00
CA THR A 44 -10.25 10.77 -3.52
C THR A 44 -9.98 10.71 -2.02
N THR A 45 -9.00 11.48 -1.54
CA THR A 45 -8.69 11.59 -0.11
C THR A 45 -9.87 12.12 0.70
N LEU A 46 -10.60 13.11 0.17
CA LEU A 46 -11.80 13.65 0.83
C LEU A 46 -12.92 12.61 1.01
N LEU A 47 -12.97 11.58 0.17
CA LEU A 47 -13.91 10.46 0.28
C LEU A 47 -13.40 9.33 1.19
N GLY A 48 -12.25 9.51 1.85
CA GLY A 48 -11.68 8.53 2.78
C GLY A 48 -10.93 7.38 2.10
N LEU A 49 -10.58 7.52 0.82
CA LEU A 49 -9.68 6.59 0.12
C LEU A 49 -8.31 7.26 -0.03
N PHE A 50 -7.27 6.61 0.49
CA PHE A 50 -5.92 7.15 0.49
C PHE A 50 -5.05 6.38 -0.48
N VAL A 51 -4.46 7.09 -1.45
CA VAL A 51 -3.45 6.52 -2.35
C VAL A 51 -2.08 6.80 -1.76
N LEU A 52 -1.31 5.73 -1.56
CA LEU A 52 0.08 5.82 -1.10
C LEU A 52 0.98 6.25 -2.27
N PRO A 53 1.91 7.19 -2.05
CA PRO A 53 2.84 7.59 -3.09
C PRO A 53 3.70 6.43 -3.58
N GLY A 54 4.04 6.44 -4.87
CA GLY A 54 4.93 5.46 -5.47
C GLY A 54 5.73 6.05 -6.62
N VAL A 55 6.97 5.60 -6.80
CA VAL A 55 7.79 5.99 -7.95
C VAL A 55 7.66 4.92 -9.02
N ILE A 56 7.42 5.36 -10.26
CA ILE A 56 7.44 4.54 -11.46
C ILE A 56 8.75 4.83 -12.20
N ASP A 57 9.60 3.82 -12.28
CA ASP A 57 10.88 3.92 -12.96
C ASP A 57 10.71 4.01 -14.48
N SER A 58 11.64 4.69 -15.14
CA SER A 58 11.63 4.95 -16.59
C SER A 58 11.95 3.72 -17.44
N ASP A 59 12.38 2.63 -16.81
CA ASP A 59 12.68 1.33 -17.40
C ASP A 59 11.69 0.23 -16.96
N SER A 60 10.66 0.58 -16.18
CA SER A 60 9.67 -0.39 -15.70
C SER A 60 8.72 -0.79 -16.82
N VAL A 61 8.63 -2.09 -17.12
CA VAL A 61 7.67 -2.68 -18.07
C VAL A 61 6.40 -3.22 -17.39
N ARG A 62 6.28 -3.03 -16.06
CA ARG A 62 5.15 -3.55 -15.27
C ARG A 62 3.93 -2.65 -15.39
N GLU A 63 2.78 -3.21 -15.03
CA GLU A 63 1.56 -2.44 -14.84
C GLU A 63 1.76 -1.41 -13.71
N ILE A 64 1.38 -0.17 -13.97
CA ILE A 64 1.30 0.90 -12.98
C ILE A 64 0.05 0.64 -12.14
N LYS A 65 0.21 0.04 -10.96
CA LYS A 65 -0.89 -0.16 -10.01
C LYS A 65 -1.06 1.03 -9.07
N ILE A 66 -2.26 1.22 -8.55
CA ILE A 66 -2.55 2.22 -7.52
C ILE A 66 -2.51 1.54 -6.16
N MET A 67 -1.56 1.93 -5.30
CA MET A 67 -1.55 1.51 -3.89
C MET A 67 -2.60 2.32 -3.13
N ALA A 68 -3.71 1.70 -2.75
CA ALA A 68 -4.78 2.38 -2.04
C ALA A 68 -5.18 1.65 -0.76
N TRP A 69 -5.58 2.41 0.26
CA TRP A 69 -6.14 1.88 1.50
C TRP A 69 -7.24 2.82 2.01
N THR A 70 -8.11 2.30 2.88
CA THR A 70 -9.14 3.09 3.55
C THR A 70 -9.26 2.71 5.04
N PRO A 71 -9.44 3.69 5.94
CA PRO A 71 -9.77 3.41 7.34
C PRO A 71 -11.22 2.97 7.54
N PHE A 72 -12.09 3.05 6.51
CA PHE A 72 -13.53 2.78 6.63
C PHE A 72 -14.03 1.74 5.60
N PRO A 73 -13.59 0.46 5.67
CA PRO A 73 -14.13 -0.57 4.80
C PRO A 73 -15.59 -0.93 5.14
N PRO A 74 -16.40 -1.43 4.18
CA PRO A 74 -16.03 -1.68 2.78
C PRO A 74 -16.04 -0.41 1.93
N CYS A 75 -15.05 -0.27 1.04
CA CYS A 75 -15.00 0.81 0.05
C CYS A 75 -15.03 0.22 -1.37
N THR A 76 -15.94 0.71 -2.20
CA THR A 76 -16.04 0.29 -3.61
C THR A 76 -15.55 1.41 -4.52
N VAL A 77 -14.62 1.09 -5.40
CA VAL A 77 -14.14 1.98 -6.46
C VAL A 77 -14.71 1.48 -7.80
N PRO A 78 -15.63 2.22 -8.42
CA PRO A 78 -16.15 1.85 -9.74
C PRO A 78 -15.04 1.83 -10.79
N GLN A 79 -15.20 0.99 -11.81
CA GLN A 79 -14.32 0.97 -12.98
C GLN A 79 -14.26 2.36 -13.64
N GLY A 80 -13.08 2.76 -14.11
CA GLY A 80 -12.88 4.03 -14.80
C GLY A 80 -12.83 5.24 -13.87
N THR A 81 -12.87 5.05 -12.55
CA THR A 81 -12.78 6.16 -11.60
C THR A 81 -11.33 6.64 -11.49
N CYS A 82 -11.06 7.88 -11.90
CA CYS A 82 -9.75 8.51 -11.70
C CYS A 82 -9.53 8.83 -10.21
N ILE A 83 -8.74 8.00 -9.52
CA ILE A 83 -8.48 8.12 -8.07
C ILE A 83 -7.05 8.56 -7.72
N ALA A 84 -6.14 8.50 -8.70
CA ALA A 84 -4.76 8.90 -8.57
C ALA A 84 -4.35 9.76 -9.77
N GLN A 85 -3.14 10.30 -9.71
CA GLN A 85 -2.51 11.00 -10.81
C GLN A 85 -1.00 10.69 -10.85
N LEU A 86 -0.43 10.77 -12.05
CA LEU A 86 1.01 10.66 -12.27
C LEU A 86 1.60 12.06 -12.49
N ILE A 87 2.62 12.41 -11.74
CA ILE A 87 3.45 13.59 -11.96
C ILE A 87 4.72 13.13 -12.67
N LEU A 88 4.89 13.51 -13.93
CA LEU A 88 6.01 13.11 -14.76
C LEU A 88 7.25 13.98 -14.48
N PHE A 89 8.42 13.36 -14.49
CA PHE A 89 9.70 14.06 -14.48
C PHE A 89 10.70 13.35 -15.38
N SER A 90 11.35 14.13 -16.24
CA SER A 90 12.34 13.65 -17.20
C SER A 90 13.74 13.68 -16.61
N HIS A 91 14.54 12.68 -16.95
CA HIS A 91 15.96 12.65 -16.58
C HIS A 91 16.78 13.28 -17.70
N ASN A 92 17.55 14.32 -17.39
CA ASN A 92 18.47 14.98 -18.34
C ASN A 92 19.85 14.30 -18.39
N SER A 93 19.91 12.97 -18.34
CA SER A 93 21.18 12.24 -18.35
C SER A 93 21.43 11.54 -19.67
N SER A 94 22.62 11.80 -20.24
CA SER A 94 23.29 11.06 -21.32
C SER A 94 22.94 9.56 -21.32
N PRO A 95 22.86 8.90 -22.50
CA PRO A 95 22.45 7.51 -22.61
C PRO A 95 23.21 6.62 -21.60
N PRO A 96 22.50 5.80 -20.80
CA PRO A 96 23.17 4.85 -19.95
C PRO A 96 23.93 3.87 -20.83
N SER A 97 25.19 3.60 -20.46
CA SER A 97 26.02 2.55 -21.05
C SER A 97 25.23 1.27 -21.22
N THR A 98 25.39 0.63 -22.38
CA THR A 98 24.76 -0.60 -22.84
C THR A 98 24.98 -1.77 -21.90
N GLU A 99 24.33 -1.78 -20.75
CA GLU A 99 24.09 -2.98 -19.94
C GLU A 99 22.59 -3.07 -19.73
N CYS A 100 21.96 -3.65 -20.76
CA CYS A 100 20.57 -4.06 -20.80
C CYS A 100 20.33 -5.12 -19.72
N ASN A 101 20.03 -4.69 -18.50
CA ASN A 101 19.31 -5.49 -17.53
C ASN A 101 17.96 -4.82 -17.33
N THR A 102 16.97 -5.23 -18.11
CA THR A 102 15.58 -4.82 -17.96
C THR A 102 15.17 -5.04 -16.50
N ARG A 103 15.05 -3.97 -15.71
CA ARG A 103 14.64 -4.11 -14.31
C ARG A 103 13.18 -4.51 -14.29
N VAL A 104 12.91 -5.74 -13.84
CA VAL A 104 11.54 -6.21 -13.59
C VAL A 104 11.06 -5.67 -12.23
N GLY A 105 11.22 -4.37 -12.00
CA GLY A 105 10.97 -3.68 -10.74
C GLY A 105 9.69 -2.84 -10.72
N GLY A 106 8.91 -2.93 -9.64
CA GLY A 106 7.73 -2.13 -9.27
C GLY A 106 7.43 -2.25 -7.76
N PHE A 107 6.24 -1.85 -7.31
CA PHE A 107 5.76 -1.91 -5.91
C PHE A 107 6.20 -3.18 -5.14
N GLY A 108 7.26 -3.07 -4.31
CA GLY A 108 7.80 -4.21 -3.52
C GLY A 108 8.80 -5.12 -4.23
N SER A 109 9.32 -4.72 -5.39
CA SER A 109 10.25 -5.53 -6.22
C SER A 109 11.72 -5.47 -5.80
N THR A 110 12.08 -4.57 -4.88
CA THR A 110 13.43 -4.42 -4.33
C THR A 110 13.75 -5.47 -3.26
N GLY A 111 12.90 -6.50 -3.11
CA GLY A 111 12.95 -7.52 -2.06
C GLY A 111 11.85 -7.31 -1.02
N ILE A 112 11.65 -8.31 -0.16
CA ILE A 112 10.76 -8.17 1.00
C ILE A 112 11.49 -7.29 2.02
N PRO A 113 11.02 -6.06 2.30
CA PRO A 113 11.64 -5.27 3.35
C PRO A 113 11.50 -6.03 4.68
N GLN A 114 12.58 -6.15 5.44
CA GLN A 114 12.54 -6.73 6.80
C GLN A 114 11.91 -5.72 7.76
N ILE A 115 10.59 -5.59 7.70
CA ILE A 115 9.81 -4.77 8.62
C ILE A 115 9.45 -5.65 9.81
N LEU A 116 10.24 -5.55 10.88
CA LEU A 116 10.01 -6.25 12.14
C LEU A 116 9.28 -5.31 13.10
N TRP A 117 8.01 -5.61 13.39
CA TRP A 117 7.24 -4.88 14.39
C TRP A 117 7.64 -5.38 15.78
N VAL A 118 8.18 -4.51 16.62
CA VAL A 118 8.51 -4.84 18.02
C VAL A 118 7.42 -4.29 18.92
N GLN A 119 6.80 -5.17 19.71
CA GLN A 119 5.98 -4.76 20.85
C GLN A 119 6.89 -4.64 22.08
N GLU A 120 6.85 -3.49 22.76
CA GLU A 120 7.57 -3.31 24.02
C GLU A 120 7.01 -4.29 25.06
N ILE A 121 7.83 -5.27 25.47
CA ILE A 121 7.53 -6.13 26.61
C ILE A 121 7.89 -5.32 27.86
N SER A 122 6.96 -4.47 28.31
CA SER A 122 7.09 -3.83 29.61
C SER A 122 7.04 -4.90 30.73
N ASN A 123 7.41 -4.53 31.97
CA ASN A 123 7.17 -5.40 33.14
C ASN A 123 5.70 -5.84 33.29
N LYS A 124 4.77 -5.20 32.59
CA LYS A 124 3.39 -5.67 32.42
C LYS A 124 3.37 -6.61 31.21
N ARG A 125 3.13 -7.91 31.48
CA ARG A 125 2.86 -8.93 30.46
C ARG A 125 1.76 -8.43 29.49
N PRO A 126 1.81 -8.79 28.18
CA PRO A 126 0.78 -8.41 27.22
C PRO A 126 -0.49 -9.20 27.52
N THR A 127 -1.25 -8.75 28.50
CA THR A 127 -2.50 -9.39 28.93
C THR A 127 -3.68 -8.55 28.48
N TYR A 128 -4.67 -9.20 27.88
CA TYR A 128 -5.94 -8.58 27.52
C TYR A 128 -7.04 -9.08 28.47
N LYS A 129 -7.96 -8.17 28.83
CA LYS A 129 -9.12 -8.46 29.67
C LYS A 129 -10.39 -8.45 28.83
N TRP A 130 -11.16 -9.53 28.88
CA TRP A 130 -12.45 -9.62 28.21
C TRP A 130 -13.54 -9.99 29.21
N THR A 131 -14.74 -9.45 29.01
CA THR A 131 -15.91 -9.80 29.81
C THR A 131 -16.81 -10.72 29.01
N LEU A 132 -17.00 -11.94 29.49
CA LEU A 132 -17.99 -12.88 28.97
C LEU A 132 -19.30 -12.67 29.71
N SER A 133 -20.38 -12.43 28.96
CA SER A 133 -21.73 -12.33 29.49
C SER A 133 -22.53 -13.55 29.06
N LEU A 134 -22.91 -14.43 30.00
CA LEU A 134 -23.77 -15.57 29.74
C LEU A 134 -24.95 -15.56 30.72
N GLN A 135 -26.18 -15.58 30.19
CA GLN A 135 -27.41 -15.59 31.00
C GLN A 135 -27.47 -14.50 32.10
N GLY A 136 -26.96 -13.30 31.81
CA GLY A 136 -26.94 -12.18 32.76
C GLY A 136 -25.82 -12.22 33.80
N GLN A 137 -25.02 -13.29 33.85
CA GLN A 137 -23.77 -13.31 34.60
C GLN A 137 -22.63 -12.77 33.75
N GLN A 138 -21.79 -11.94 34.36
CA GLN A 138 -20.56 -11.44 33.75
C GLN A 138 -19.34 -12.09 34.43
N VAL A 139 -18.44 -12.65 33.63
CA VAL A 139 -17.17 -13.19 34.08
C VAL A 139 -16.06 -12.46 33.34
N MET A 140 -15.14 -11.84 34.09
CA MET A 140 -13.96 -11.20 33.54
C MET A 140 -12.83 -12.22 33.42
N LEU A 141 -12.40 -12.47 32.19
CA LEU A 141 -11.23 -13.29 31.88
C LEU A 141 -10.02 -12.39 31.59
N THR A 142 -8.85 -12.85 31.99
CA THR A 142 -7.57 -12.24 31.62
C THR A 142 -6.75 -13.29 30.89
N GLY A 143 -6.35 -13.03 29.65
CA GLY A 143 -5.53 -13.92 28.85
C GLY A 143 -4.27 -13.21 28.38
N ILE A 144 -3.24 -13.98 28.01
CA ILE A 144 -2.07 -13.45 27.30
C ILE A 144 -2.47 -13.22 25.84
N LEU A 145 -2.13 -12.05 25.31
CA LEU A 145 -2.31 -11.72 23.91
C LEU A 145 -1.17 -12.39 23.13
N ASP A 146 -1.50 -13.38 22.32
CA ASP A 146 -0.57 -13.89 21.32
C ASP A 146 -0.47 -12.85 20.20
N THR A 147 0.74 -12.33 19.99
CA THR A 147 1.01 -11.28 18.99
C THR A 147 1.48 -11.89 17.67
N GLY A 148 1.62 -13.22 17.59
CA GLY A 148 2.14 -13.90 16.39
C GLY A 148 3.61 -13.56 16.11
N ALA A 149 4.37 -13.19 17.14
CA ALA A 149 5.80 -12.91 17.01
C ALA A 149 6.61 -14.21 17.01
N ASP A 150 7.25 -14.53 15.88
CA ASP A 150 8.05 -15.75 15.70
C ASP A 150 9.45 -15.69 16.36
N VAL A 151 9.84 -14.54 16.93
CA VAL A 151 11.17 -14.35 17.54
C VAL A 151 11.05 -13.55 18.83
N SER A 152 11.54 -14.12 19.94
CA SER A 152 11.69 -13.43 21.22
C SER A 152 13.18 -13.18 21.50
N ILE A 153 13.59 -11.92 21.61
CA ILE A 153 14.94 -11.55 22.08
C ILE A 153 14.84 -11.26 23.57
N VAL A 154 15.54 -12.04 24.39
CA VAL A 154 15.67 -11.81 25.83
C VAL A 154 17.06 -11.23 26.07
N SER A 155 17.13 -10.04 26.66
CA SER A 155 18.38 -9.42 27.14
C SER A 155 18.73 -9.90 28.54
#